data_AF-A0A2D8BFS7-F1
#
_entry.id   AF-A0A2D8BFS7-F1
#
_cell.length_a   1.000
_cell.length_b   1.000
_cell.length_c   1.000
_cell.angle_alpha   90.00
_cell.angle_beta   90.00
_cell.angle_gamma   90.00
#
_symmetry.space_group_name_H-M   'P 1'
#
loop_
_entity.id
_entity.type
_entity.pdbx_description
1 polymer ?
#
loop_
_entity_poly.entity_id
_entity_poly.type
_entity_poly.pdbx_seq_one_letter_code
_entity_poly.pdbx_strand_id
1 'polypeptide(L)' 'MSQDSEAGEFIVEPQELLDALRVARAQSYWLDSSTTYRQSIISWIEKTKRRGAKMKRIESVVDHCVRGEQLPNHRSS' A
#
# COMPACT_ATOMS: atom_id res chain seq x y z
N MET A 1 -30.76 -17.07 -12.13
CA MET A 1 -29.66 -16.22 -12.64
C MET A 1 -28.79 -15.91 -11.45
N SER A 2 -27.54 -16.32 -11.52
CA SER A 2 -26.58 -16.42 -10.42
C SER A 2 -26.38 -15.09 -9.70
N GLN A 3 -26.44 -15.14 -8.37
CA GLN A 3 -25.98 -14.06 -7.51
C GLN A 3 -24.44 -14.16 -7.43
N ASP A 4 -23.76 -13.61 -8.41
CA ASP A 4 -22.32 -13.36 -8.30
C ASP A 4 -22.15 -12.01 -7.62
N SER A 5 -22.34 -12.01 -6.30
CA SER A 5 -21.83 -10.95 -5.45
C SER A 5 -20.31 -11.07 -5.44
N GLU A 6 -19.63 -10.51 -6.44
CA GLU A 6 -18.23 -10.10 -6.30
C GLU A 6 -18.20 -9.06 -5.17
N ALA A 7 -18.06 -9.55 -3.95
CA ALA A 7 -17.54 -8.77 -2.85
C ALA A 7 -16.13 -8.38 -3.26
N GLY A 8 -16.00 -7.32 -4.06
CA GLY A 8 -14.73 -6.69 -4.34
C GLY A 8 -14.13 -6.34 -2.99
N GLU A 9 -13.11 -7.10 -2.57
CA GLU A 9 -12.44 -6.89 -1.30
C GLU A 9 -12.03 -5.42 -1.24
N PHE A 10 -12.75 -4.64 -0.46
CA PHE A 10 -12.50 -3.22 -0.33
C PHE A 10 -11.18 -3.09 0.42
N ILE A 11 -10.13 -2.71 -0.30
CA ILE A 11 -8.82 -2.49 0.28
C ILE A 11 -8.94 -1.28 1.21
N VAL A 12 -8.82 -1.52 2.51
CA VAL A 12 -8.73 -0.43 3.48
C VAL A 12 -7.27 0.02 3.54
N GLU A 13 -6.97 1.14 2.87
CA GLU A 13 -5.64 1.73 2.88
C GLU A 13 -5.37 2.42 4.23
N PRO A 14 -4.20 2.19 4.87
CA PRO A 14 -3.89 2.86 6.13
C PRO A 14 -3.85 4.39 5.95
N GLN A 15 -4.57 5.13 6.81
CA GLN A 15 -4.62 6.59 6.71
C GLN A 15 -3.22 7.22 6.78
N GLU A 16 -2.34 6.67 7.63
CA GLU A 16 -0.94 7.11 7.77
C GLU A 16 -0.17 6.99 6.44
N LEU A 17 -0.45 5.97 5.62
CA LEU A 17 0.15 5.80 4.29
C LEU A 17 -0.38 6.86 3.33
N LEU A 18 -1.70 7.06 3.30
CA LEU A 18 -2.35 8.04 2.43
C LEU A 18 -1.87 9.46 2.71
N ASP A 19 -1.77 9.83 3.98
CA ASP A 19 -1.29 11.16 4.40
C ASP A 19 0.17 11.35 3.99
N ALA A 20 1.03 10.34 4.21
CA ALA A 20 2.44 10.42 3.84
C ALA A 20 2.63 10.53 2.31
N LEU A 21 1.88 9.77 1.51
CA LEU A 21 1.89 9.85 0.05
C LEU A 21 1.42 11.23 -0.44
N ARG A 22 0.40 11.80 0.21
CA ARG A 22 -0.09 13.15 -0.12
C ARG A 22 0.97 14.21 0.16
N VAL A 23 1.61 14.17 1.33
CA VAL A 23 2.70 15.09 1.70
C VAL A 23 3.85 14.99 0.70
N ALA A 24 4.20 13.76 0.28
CA ALA A 24 5.26 13.51 -0.68
C ALA A 24 4.86 13.76 -2.15
N ARG A 25 3.61 14.15 -2.42
CA ARG A 25 3.05 14.33 -3.77
C ARG A 25 3.18 13.08 -4.67
N ALA A 26 3.17 11.90 -4.06
CA ALA A 26 3.32 10.61 -4.74
C ALA A 26 2.01 9.79 -4.79
N GLN A 27 0.90 10.40 -4.39
CA GLN A 27 -0.40 9.72 -4.31
C GLN A 27 -0.90 9.23 -5.69
N SER A 28 -0.60 9.95 -6.77
CA SER A 28 -0.99 9.52 -8.13
C SER A 28 -0.37 8.17 -8.50
N TYR A 29 0.94 8.02 -8.31
CA TYR A 29 1.64 6.76 -8.59
C TYR A 29 1.05 5.58 -7.82
N TRP A 30 0.72 5.80 -6.55
CA TRP A 30 0.07 4.80 -5.72
C TRP A 30 -1.31 4.40 -6.27
N LEU A 31 -2.15 5.37 -6.61
CA LEU A 31 -3.50 5.12 -7.14
C LEU A 31 -3.49 4.46 -8.53
N ASP A 32 -2.51 4.79 -9.36
CA ASP A 32 -2.31 4.20 -10.69
C ASP A 32 -1.74 2.77 -10.61
N SER A 33 -1.21 2.37 -9.44
CA SER A 33 -0.70 1.02 -9.23
C SER A 33 -1.82 -0.02 -9.14
N SER A 34 -1.53 -1.23 -9.65
CA SER A 34 -2.51 -2.33 -9.66
C SER A 34 -3.05 -2.65 -8.26
N THR A 35 -4.34 -3.01 -8.21
CA THR A 35 -5.06 -3.43 -7.00
C THR A 35 -4.30 -4.55 -6.25
N THR A 36 -3.79 -5.55 -6.97
CA THR A 36 -3.02 -6.67 -6.41
C THR A 36 -1.70 -6.22 -5.77
N TYR A 37 -1.01 -5.26 -6.37
CA TYR A 37 0.21 -4.70 -5.78
C TYR A 37 -0.12 -3.92 -4.50
N ARG A 38 -1.14 -3.06 -4.53
CA ARG A 38 -1.58 -2.30 -3.35
C ARG A 38 -2.00 -3.21 -2.19
N GLN A 39 -2.77 -4.27 -2.45
CA GLN A 39 -3.13 -5.30 -1.45
C GLN A 39 -1.91 -5.95 -0.82
N SER A 40 -0.94 -6.32 -1.65
CA SER A 40 0.30 -6.98 -1.21
C SER A 40 1.12 -6.06 -0.31
N ILE A 41 1.22 -4.78 -0.66
CA ILE A 41 1.91 -3.76 0.14
C ILE A 41 1.19 -3.51 1.46
N ILE A 42 -0.14 -3.33 1.44
CA ILE A 42 -0.93 -3.09 2.65
C ILE A 42 -0.83 -4.29 3.60
N SER A 43 -0.96 -5.50 3.06
CA SER A 43 -0.75 -6.73 3.81
C SER A 43 0.65 -6.77 4.44
N TRP A 44 1.68 -6.36 3.69
CA TRP A 44 3.03 -6.27 4.23
C TRP A 44 3.18 -5.21 5.32
N ILE A 45 2.57 -4.03 5.18
CA ILE A 45 2.58 -3.01 6.23
C ILE A 45 1.91 -3.55 7.51
N GLU A 46 0.74 -4.18 7.39
CA GLU A 46 -0.04 -4.66 8.54
C GLU A 46 0.52 -5.94 9.19
N LYS A 47 1.40 -6.68 8.51
CA LYS A 47 2.11 -7.84 9.11
C LYS A 47 2.89 -7.48 10.38
N THR A 48 3.32 -6.22 10.54
CA THR A 48 4.06 -5.78 11.74
C THR A 48 3.16 -5.04 12.73
N LYS A 49 3.12 -5.52 13.98
CA LYS A 49 2.42 -4.85 15.09
C LYS A 49 3.22 -3.71 15.73
N ARG A 50 4.53 -3.62 15.45
CA ARG A 50 5.41 -2.58 16.02
C ARG A 50 5.24 -1.29 15.25
N ARG A 51 4.76 -0.22 15.91
CA ARG A 51 4.54 1.10 15.31
C ARG A 51 5.77 1.62 14.54
N GLY A 52 6.95 1.56 15.14
CA GLY A 52 8.18 2.03 14.47
C GLY A 52 8.53 1.23 13.20
N ALA A 53 8.26 -0.08 13.18
CA ALA A 53 8.46 -0.88 11.98
C ALA A 53 7.39 -0.60 10.92
N LYS A 54 6.14 -0.39 11.33
CA LYS A 54 5.04 0.02 10.44
C LYS A 54 5.38 1.34 9.74
N MET A 55 5.89 2.32 10.48
CA MET A 55 6.33 3.60 9.92
C MET A 55 7.47 3.46 8.92
N LYS A 56 8.50 2.66 9.23
CA LYS A 56 9.57 2.37 8.26
C LYS A 56 9.06 1.74 6.97
N ARG A 57 8.07 0.83 7.07
CA ARG A 57 7.44 0.22 5.88
C ARG A 57 6.70 1.26 5.05
N ILE A 58 5.97 2.17 5.70
CA ILE A 58 5.28 3.29 5.02
C ILE A 58 6.29 4.23 4.36
N GLU A 59 7.35 4.61 5.06
CA GLU A 59 8.44 5.44 4.52
C GLU A 59 9.07 4.80 3.28
N SER A 60 9.34 3.49 3.29
CA SER A 60 9.83 2.78 2.11
C SER A 60 8.84 2.83 0.95
N VAL A 61 7.55 2.63 1.19
CA VAL A 61 6.55 2.73 0.11
C VAL A 61 6.53 4.13 -0.49
N VAL A 62 6.56 5.16 0.35
CA VAL A 62 6.54 6.56 -0.10
C VAL A 62 7.79 6.89 -0.92
N ASP A 63 8.99 6.52 -0.46
CA ASP A 63 10.26 6.75 -1.19
C ASP A 63 10.24 6.10 -2.58
N HIS A 64 9.73 4.87 -2.69
CA HIS A 64 9.58 4.20 -3.97
C HIS A 64 8.51 4.85 -4.87
N CYS A 65 7.37 5.27 -4.32
CA CYS A 65 6.34 5.97 -5.08
C CYS A 65 6.84 7.32 -5.61
N VAL A 66 7.64 8.05 -4.83
CA VAL A 66 8.28 9.32 -5.27
C VAL A 66 9.22 9.07 -6.46
N ARG A 67 9.91 7.93 -6.49
CA ARG A 67 10.79 7.53 -7.60
C ARG A 67 10.03 6.97 -8.81
N GLY A 68 8.72 6.73 -8.68
CA GLY A 68 7.94 6.05 -9.71
C GLY A 68 8.27 4.56 -9.83
N GLU A 69 8.74 3.95 -8.75
CA GLU A 69 9.18 2.55 -8.70
C GLU A 69 8.28 1.70 -7.81
N GLN A 70 8.18 0.42 -8.12
CA GLN A 70 7.58 -0.56 -7.21
C GLN A 70 8.57 -0.95 -6.12
N LEU A 71 8.08 -1.17 -4.92
CA LEU A 71 8.87 -1.62 -3.78
C LEU A 71 9.29 -3.08 -3.98
N PRO A 72 10.59 -3.38 -4.15
CA PRO A 72 11.06 -4.75 -4.29
C PRO A 72 10.90 -5.52 -2.98
N ASN A 73 10.73 -6.85 -3.07
CA ASN A 73 10.82 -7.79 -1.94
C ASN A 73 9.84 -7.58 -0.76
N HIS A 74 8.78 -6.78 -0.90
CA HIS A 74 7.73 -6.61 0.12
C HIS A 74 6.97 -7.90 0.46
N ARG A 75 7.14 -8.98 -0.33
CA ARG A 75 6.53 -10.29 -0.07
C ARG A 75 7.36 -11.18 0.86
N SER A 76 8.65 -10.88 1.05
CA SER A 76 9.64 -11.78 1.68
C SER A 76 10.01 -11.39 3.13
N SER A 77 9.43 -10.33 3.68
CA SER A 77 9.75 -9.73 4.99
C SER A 77 8.58 -9.70 5.98
#